data_AF-A0A517PM60-F1
#
_entry.id   AF-A0A517PM60-F1
#
_cell.length_a   1.000
_cell.length_b   1.000
_cell.length_c   1.000
_cell.angle_alpha   90.00
_cell.angle_beta   90.00
_cell.angle_gamma   90.00
#
_symmetry.space_group_name_H-M   'P 1'
#
loop_
_entity.id
_entity.type
_entity.pdbx_description
1 polymer ?
#
loop_
_entity_poly.entity_id
_entity_poly.type
_entity_poly.pdbx_seq_one_letter_code
_entity_poly.pdbx_strand_id
1 'polypeptide(L)'
;MFWLLPRIAPTGRRLEFVVVVIVCFEEGKMSEEHIHWDQASVLVQAGLLDPEHLPVVGAEGARKMLDRNAVPSNLLIKRGVEDELL
;
A
#
# COMPACT_ATOMS: atom_id res chain seq x y z
N MET A 1 9.36 7.68 13.63
CA MET A 1 8.55 6.89 12.67
C MET A 1 8.90 5.40 12.78
N PHE A 2 8.87 4.84 14.00
CA PHE A 2 9.26 3.43 14.29
C PHE A 2 8.17 2.42 13.90
N TRP A 3 6.93 2.86 13.78
CA TRP A 3 5.76 1.99 13.67
C TRP A 3 5.58 1.33 12.30
N LEU A 4 6.00 1.97 11.21
CA LEU A 4 5.73 1.49 9.85
C LEU A 4 6.63 0.31 9.44
N LEU A 5 7.95 0.44 9.67
CA LEU A 5 8.94 -0.59 9.36
C LEU A 5 9.92 -0.73 10.54
N PRO A 6 9.47 -1.32 11.68
CA PRO A 6 10.30 -1.44 12.86
C PRO A 6 11.54 -2.31 12.58
N ARG A 7 12.69 -1.86 13.08
CA ARG A 7 14.01 -2.53 12.93
C ARG A 7 14.57 -2.55 11.50
N ILE A 8 13.96 -1.81 10.57
CA ILE A 8 14.50 -1.60 9.23
C ILE A 8 15.28 -0.28 9.19
N ALA A 9 16.49 -0.31 8.64
CA ALA A 9 17.29 0.89 8.46
C ALA A 9 16.57 1.86 7.48
N PRO A 10 16.67 3.20 7.69
CA PRO A 10 16.07 4.16 6.78
C PRO A 10 16.54 3.93 5.33
N THR A 11 15.59 3.73 4.42
CA THR A 11 15.89 3.46 3.00
C THR A 11 16.12 4.74 2.19
N GLY A 12 15.79 5.91 2.74
CA GLY A 12 15.84 7.20 2.05
C GLY A 12 14.79 7.38 0.94
N ARG A 13 13.89 6.41 0.77
CA ARG A 13 12.86 6.43 -0.29
C ARG A 13 11.57 7.06 0.22
N ARG A 14 10.92 7.83 -0.64
CA ARG A 14 9.58 8.37 -0.40
C ARG A 14 8.56 7.24 -0.52
N LEU A 15 7.64 7.16 0.45
CA LEU A 15 6.55 6.20 0.47
C LEU A 15 5.21 6.93 0.33
N GLU A 16 4.33 6.40 -0.53
CA GLU A 16 2.96 6.85 -0.73
C GLU A 16 2.04 5.62 -0.57
N PHE A 17 1.26 5.59 0.50
CA PHE A 17 0.38 4.47 0.82
C PHE A 17 -0.87 4.98 1.56
N VAL A 18 -1.95 4.21 1.45
CA VAL A 18 -3.21 4.50 2.15
C VAL A 18 -3.14 3.87 3.53
N VAL A 19 -3.64 4.60 4.52
CA VAL A 19 -3.86 4.11 5.87
C VAL A 19 -5.35 4.14 6.16
N VAL A 20 -5.89 3.03 6.65
CA VAL A 20 -7.25 2.94 7.20
C VAL A 20 -7.13 2.89 8.71
N VAL A 21 -7.75 3.85 9.38
CA VAL A 21 -7.74 3.94 10.84
C VAL A 21 -9.16 3.70 11.35
N ILE A 22 -9.31 2.72 12.24
CA ILE A 22 -10.55 2.43 12.96
C ILE A 22 -10.32 2.86 14.40
N VAL A 23 -11.16 3.78 14.89
CA VAL A 23 -11.02 4.34 16.24
C VAL A 23 -12.27 4.00 17.05
N CYS A 24 -12.07 3.38 18.22
CA CYS A 24 -13.13 3.13 19.19
C CYS A 24 -13.17 4.25 20.22
N PHE A 25 -14.36 4.73 20.55
CA PHE A 25 -14.58 5.75 21.57
C PHE A 25 -15.46 5.22 22.70
N GLU A 26 -15.03 5.45 23.94
CA GLU A 26 -15.74 5.14 25.18
C GLU A 26 -15.75 6.39 26.06
N GLU A 27 -16.91 6.77 26.60
CA GLU A 27 -17.09 7.97 27.44
C GLU A 27 -16.54 9.27 26.81
N GLY A 28 -16.60 9.38 25.48
CA GLY A 28 -16.09 10.53 24.72
C GLY A 28 -14.57 10.57 24.57
N LYS A 29 -13.85 9.50 24.92
CA LYS A 29 -12.39 9.35 24.75
C LYS A 29 -12.07 8.19 23.82
N MET A 30 -10.96 8.29 23.10
CA MET A 30 -10.43 7.19 22.30
C MET A 30 -9.95 6.06 23.23
N SER A 31 -10.55 4.88 23.12
CA SER A 31 -10.16 3.68 23.88
C SER A 31 -9.19 2.81 23.10
N GLU A 32 -9.35 2.71 21.78
CA GLU A 32 -8.54 1.87 20.91
C GLU A 32 -8.41 2.46 19.50
N GLU A 33 -7.29 2.16 18.86
CA GLU A 33 -6.99 2.53 17.48
C GLU A 33 -6.41 1.31 16.73
N HIS A 34 -7.05 0.90 15.64
CA HIS A 34 -6.53 -0.09 14.71
C HIS A 34 -6.13 0.59 13.41
N ILE A 35 -4.84 0.51 13.07
CA ILE A 35 -4.26 1.13 11.88
C ILE A 35 -3.90 0.02 10.89
N HIS A 36 -4.50 0.05 9.72
CA HIS A 36 -4.24 -0.87 8.62
C HIS A 36 -3.62 -0.16 7.43
N TRP A 37 -2.66 -0.82 6.79
CA TRP A 37 -2.08 -0.41 5.52
C TRP A 37 -1.66 -1.63 4.71
N ASP A 38 -1.41 -1.44 3.42
CA ASP A 38 -0.84 -2.48 2.57
C ASP A 38 0.68 -2.57 2.79
N GLN A 39 1.09 -3.57 3.56
CA GLN A 39 2.49 -3.83 3.88
C GLN A 39 3.31 -4.20 2.64
N ALA A 40 2.75 -4.93 1.68
CA ALA A 40 3.48 -5.33 0.48
C ALA A 40 3.79 -4.10 -0.39
N SER A 41 2.81 -3.22 -0.57
CA SER A 41 3.00 -1.93 -1.25
C SER A 41 4.11 -1.09 -0.60
N VAL A 42 4.15 -1.05 0.73
CA VAL A 42 5.18 -0.33 1.49
C VAL A 42 6.57 -0.95 1.28
N LEU A 43 6.68 -2.29 1.35
CA LEU A 43 7.96 -2.98 1.17
C LEU A 43 8.50 -2.84 -0.25
N VAL A 44 7.64 -2.92 -1.28
CA VAL A 44 8.03 -2.68 -2.67
C VAL A 44 8.59 -1.27 -2.85
N GLN A 45 7.89 -0.24 -2.37
CA GLN A 45 8.35 1.15 -2.45
C GLN A 45 9.63 1.40 -1.65
N ALA A 46 9.80 0.70 -0.53
CA ALA A 46 11.02 0.75 0.28
C ALA A 46 12.21 0.03 -0.38
N GLY A 47 11.98 -0.75 -1.46
CA GLY A 47 13.01 -1.55 -2.12
C GLY A 47 13.39 -2.82 -1.34
N LEU A 48 12.47 -3.34 -0.53
CA LEU A 48 12.65 -4.50 0.35
C LEU A 48 11.87 -5.74 -0.11
N LEU A 49 11.02 -5.59 -1.12
CA LEU A 49 10.26 -6.66 -1.75
C LEU A 49 10.28 -6.46 -3.27
N ASP A 50 10.59 -7.53 -4.00
CA ASP A 50 10.59 -7.53 -5.47
C ASP A 50 9.16 -7.78 -6.00
N PRO A 51 8.58 -6.86 -6.79
CA PRO A 51 7.23 -7.00 -7.33
C PRO A 51 7.14 -7.82 -8.63
N GLU A 52 8.24 -8.38 -9.16
CA GLU A 52 8.26 -9.01 -10.49
C GLU A 52 7.17 -10.10 -10.64
N HIS A 53 7.04 -10.96 -9.64
CA HIS A 53 6.12 -12.11 -9.65
C HIS A 53 5.02 -12.04 -8.58
N LEU A 54 4.76 -10.85 -8.04
CA LEU A 54 3.75 -10.65 -7.00
C LEU A 54 2.61 -9.74 -7.51
N PRO A 55 1.34 -10.03 -7.15
CA PRO A 55 0.20 -9.17 -7.48
C PRO A 55 0.14 -7.95 -6.55
N VAL A 56 1.21 -7.15 -6.54
CA VAL A 56 1.40 -6.02 -5.63
C VAL A 56 1.52 -4.74 -6.45
N VAL A 57 0.95 -3.66 -5.91
CA VAL A 57 1.11 -2.31 -6.42
C VAL A 57 2.08 -1.52 -5.53
N GLY A 58 2.65 -0.43 -6.03
CA GLY A 58 3.37 0.58 -5.24
C GLY A 58 2.50 1.82 -4.98
N ALA A 59 3.10 2.99 -5.19
CA ALA A 59 2.47 4.30 -4.94
C ALA A 59 1.21 4.53 -5.79
N GLU A 60 1.06 3.83 -6.90
CA GLU A 60 -0.10 3.88 -7.77
C GLU A 60 -1.40 3.52 -7.04
N GLY A 61 -1.36 2.63 -6.03
CA GLY A 61 -2.51 2.31 -5.20
C GLY A 61 -3.03 3.54 -4.45
N ALA A 62 -2.12 4.29 -3.82
CA ALA A 62 -2.47 5.53 -3.11
C ALA A 62 -2.94 6.64 -4.07
N ARG A 63 -2.27 6.80 -5.22
CA ARG A 63 -2.65 7.81 -6.22
C ARG A 63 -4.04 7.57 -6.79
N LYS A 64 -4.39 6.30 -7.05
CA LYS A 64 -5.71 5.93 -7.54
C LYS A 64 -6.83 6.18 -6.51
N MET A 65 -6.51 6.13 -5.22
CA MET A 65 -7.44 6.49 -4.15
C MET A 65 -7.74 7.99 -4.10
N LEU A 66 -6.73 8.83 -4.38
CA LEU A 66 -6.90 10.28 -4.47
C LEU A 66 -7.65 10.70 -5.73
N ASP A 67 -7.34 10.08 -6.86
CA ASP A 67 -8.04 10.29 -8.13
C ASP A 67 -8.17 8.95 -8.87
N ARG A 68 -9.43 8.52 -9.06
CA ARG A 68 -9.77 7.29 -9.78
C ARG A 68 -9.20 7.21 -11.20
N ASN A 69 -8.90 8.35 -11.82
CA ASN A 69 -8.39 8.46 -13.19
C ASN A 69 -6.86 8.60 -13.26
N ALA A 70 -6.16 8.76 -12.12
CA ALA A 70 -4.70 8.95 -12.10
C ALA A 70 -3.93 7.71 -12.59
N VAL A 71 -4.52 6.52 -12.47
CA VAL A 71 -3.89 5.25 -12.86
C VAL A 71 -4.95 4.36 -13.53
N PRO A 72 -4.67 3.71 -14.69
CA PRO A 72 -5.58 2.74 -15.29
C PRO A 72 -5.96 1.61 -14.33
N SER A 73 -7.19 1.10 -14.43
CA SER A 73 -7.62 -0.07 -13.66
C SER A 73 -7.06 -1.36 -14.25
N ASN A 74 -6.99 -2.41 -13.42
CA ASN A 74 -6.73 -3.79 -13.84
C ASN A 74 -5.36 -4.05 -14.48
N LEU A 75 -4.35 -3.20 -14.22
CA LEU A 75 -2.99 -3.43 -14.71
C LEU A 75 -2.40 -4.75 -14.21
N LEU A 76 -2.71 -5.16 -12.97
CA LEU A 76 -2.26 -6.45 -12.43
C LEU A 76 -2.90 -7.65 -13.15
N ILE A 77 -4.18 -7.54 -13.56
CA ILE A 77 -4.85 -8.61 -14.34
C ILE A 77 -4.14 -8.78 -15.68
N LYS A 78 -3.82 -7.67 -16.36
CA LYS A 78 -3.09 -7.69 -17.64
C LYS A 78 -1.68 -8.28 -17.52
N ARG A 79 -1.03 -8.19 -16.35
CA ARG A 79 0.30 -8.80 -16.13
C ARG A 79 0.23 -10.33 -16.00
N GLY A 80 -0.89 -10.86 -15.50
CA GLY A 80 -1.05 -12.30 -15.26
C GLY A 80 -1.73 -13.07 -16.40
N VAL A 81 -2.27 -12.35 -17.39
CA VAL A 81 -2.82 -12.94 -18.61
C VAL A 81 -1.72 -12.83 -19.67
N GLU A 82 -1.08 -13.94 -20.01
CA GLU A 82 -0.26 -14.00 -21.23
C GLU A 82 -1.14 -13.61 -22.42
N ASP A 83 -0.62 -12.74 -23.28
CA ASP A 83 -1.31 -11.97 -24.34
C ASP A 83 -1.98 -12.82 -25.45
N GLU A 84 -2.26 -14.11 -25.24
CA GLU A 84 -2.85 -15.01 -26.25
C GLU A 84 -4.38 -15.16 -26.17
N LEU A 85 -5.07 -14.54 -25.19
CA LEU A 85 -6.53 -14.70 -25.01
C LEU A 85 -7.32 -13.39 -24.89
N LEU A 86 -6.76 -12.25 -25.33
CA LEU A 86 -7.47 -10.98 -25.50
C LEU A 86 -7.37 -10.42 -26.91
#